data_AF-A0A2S1TZD3-F1
#
_entry.id   AF-A0A2S1TZD3-F1
#
_cell.length_a   1.000
_cell.length_b   1.000
_cell.length_c   1.000
_cell.angle_alpha   90.00
_cell.angle_beta   90.00
_cell.angle_gamma   90.00
#
_symmetry.space_group_name_H-M   'P 1'
#
loop_
_entity.id
_entity.type
_entity.pdbx_description
1 polymer ?
#
loop_
_entity_poly.entity_id
_entity_poly.type
_entity_poly.pdbx_seq_one_letter_code
_entity_poly.pdbx_strand_id
1 'polypeptide(L)'
;MKFITVITVAMFAAGSAYGQNAEIGTWAGFRKGAASFTFDDGAPSHVSDAGPVFDKYGYKGTFNLVYNWNPNWSGFQSLADNGHEIASHSNSHGQNMSGEEASSKTNIGGKIKQKYGIITVAYPNCNVPNERAVLQNYIVGRICNGSWQGMSDIMGKNGPSNWAKASAIMTGSEGQIKSTNDFTGQMQKAVQSNGWVAFLTHGFSGKNNGSATYSPTDLGAIEGALQWAKQNDKDIWVAPMGFVAMYIKERNAAKIEGSSDSNSMTFELKHNIADSISKYDYPLSIRVKTSWSKVEVTQNGAKLDSKIESGYVYFDAVPNGGKIVVKNGNATGTGNTTTRTTTKTIPSSGSCWASSLGYKCCTSSTVVAYTDSNGQWGIQNDDWCGIPNTNNRNCWARNLGYNCCSTQSCRNAQFSDTDGQWDIENGEWCGISTSNVLC
;
A
#
# COMPACT_ATOMS: atom_id res chain seq x y z
N MET A 1 -60.56 -29.54 28.15
CA MET A 1 -59.17 -29.12 28.39
C MET A 1 -58.31 -29.47 27.19
N LYS A 2 -57.81 -28.46 26.47
CA LYS A 2 -56.60 -28.54 25.63
C LYS A 2 -56.22 -27.09 25.31
N PHE A 3 -55.34 -26.53 26.13
CA PHE A 3 -54.72 -25.24 25.86
C PHE A 3 -53.66 -25.45 24.78
N ILE A 4 -53.80 -24.76 23.66
CA ILE A 4 -52.77 -24.69 22.62
C ILE A 4 -51.89 -23.49 22.95
N THR A 5 -50.69 -23.78 23.48
CA THR A 5 -49.66 -22.78 23.70
C THR A 5 -49.01 -22.44 22.36
N VAL A 6 -49.26 -21.24 21.86
CA VAL A 6 -48.53 -20.67 20.71
C VAL A 6 -47.19 -20.17 21.22
N ILE A 7 -46.10 -20.86 20.85
CA ILE A 7 -44.74 -20.40 21.09
C ILE A 7 -44.37 -19.44 19.96
N THR A 8 -44.40 -18.15 20.24
CA THR A 8 -43.87 -17.11 19.36
C THR A 8 -42.35 -17.16 19.43
N VAL A 9 -41.69 -17.73 18.42
CA VAL A 9 -40.24 -17.66 18.27
C VAL A 9 -39.88 -16.25 17.81
N ALA A 10 -39.48 -15.40 18.75
CA ALA A 10 -38.86 -14.11 18.45
C ALA A 10 -37.44 -14.37 17.94
N MET A 11 -37.25 -14.38 16.62
CA MET A 11 -35.91 -14.28 16.02
C MET A 11 -35.36 -12.89 16.31
N PHE A 12 -34.41 -12.79 17.25
CA PHE A 12 -33.63 -11.57 17.45
C PHE A 12 -32.74 -11.33 16.22
N ALA A 13 -33.17 -10.45 15.33
CA ALA A 13 -32.32 -9.83 14.32
C ALA A 13 -31.38 -8.81 14.99
N ALA A 14 -30.38 -9.27 15.73
CA ALA A 14 -29.37 -8.41 16.35
C ALA A 14 -28.22 -8.03 15.41
N GLY A 15 -28.15 -8.63 14.21
CA GLY A 15 -27.05 -8.42 13.25
C GLY A 15 -27.14 -7.17 12.38
N SER A 16 -28.31 -6.52 12.28
CA SER A 16 -28.55 -5.45 11.29
C SER A 16 -28.23 -4.03 11.77
N ALA A 17 -28.17 -3.78 13.09
CA ALA A 17 -27.92 -2.45 13.62
C ALA A 17 -26.42 -2.07 13.61
N TYR A 18 -25.52 -3.06 13.79
CA TYR A 18 -24.09 -2.79 13.90
C TYR A 18 -23.39 -2.61 12.55
N GLY A 19 -23.83 -3.33 11.51
CA GLY A 19 -23.29 -3.18 10.14
C GLY A 19 -23.45 -1.76 9.55
N GLN A 20 -24.30 -0.91 10.14
CA GLN A 20 -24.45 0.50 9.76
C GLN A 20 -23.37 1.43 10.33
N ASN A 21 -22.63 0.99 11.35
CA ASN A 21 -21.63 1.81 12.03
C ASN A 21 -20.20 1.54 11.53
N ALA A 22 -19.99 0.48 10.75
CA ALA A 22 -18.71 0.12 10.15
C ALA A 22 -18.82 0.14 8.62
N GLU A 23 -17.89 0.80 7.96
CA GLU A 23 -17.90 0.96 6.51
C GLU A 23 -16.58 0.48 5.91
N ILE A 24 -16.66 -0.11 4.72
CA ILE A 24 -15.49 -0.44 3.90
C ILE A 24 -15.26 0.70 2.90
N GLY A 25 -14.05 1.23 2.85
CA GLY A 25 -13.66 2.29 1.92
C GLY A 25 -13.85 1.84 0.47
N THR A 26 -14.36 2.74 -0.38
CA THR A 26 -14.45 2.46 -1.82
C THR A 26 -13.07 2.19 -2.40
N TRP A 27 -12.08 2.97 -2.02
CA TRP A 27 -10.67 2.75 -2.33
C TRP A 27 -9.87 2.71 -1.04
N ALA A 28 -8.70 2.07 -1.07
CA ALA A 28 -7.83 1.97 0.10
C ALA A 28 -7.56 3.37 0.70
N GLY A 29 -7.57 3.49 2.01
CA GLY A 29 -7.44 4.75 2.75
C GLY A 29 -8.62 5.72 2.56
N PHE A 30 -9.80 5.25 2.13
CA PHE A 30 -10.98 6.09 1.85
C PHE A 30 -10.74 7.17 0.79
N ARG A 31 -9.80 6.91 -0.12
CA ARG A 31 -9.56 7.72 -1.31
C ARG A 31 -10.77 7.71 -2.24
N LYS A 32 -10.80 8.64 -3.19
CA LYS A 32 -11.92 8.84 -4.11
C LYS A 32 -11.69 8.21 -5.48
N GLY A 33 -10.47 7.95 -5.89
CA GLY A 33 -10.21 7.23 -7.14
C GLY A 33 -9.05 6.27 -7.00
N ALA A 34 -8.87 5.42 -8.01
CA ALA A 34 -7.68 4.59 -8.14
C ALA A 34 -6.99 4.79 -9.50
N ALA A 35 -5.68 4.56 -9.53
CA ALA A 35 -4.87 4.54 -10.73
C ALA A 35 -3.91 3.35 -10.72
N SER A 36 -3.74 2.70 -11.88
CA SER A 36 -2.78 1.61 -12.06
C SER A 36 -1.89 1.86 -13.26
N PHE A 37 -0.57 1.78 -13.07
CA PHE A 37 0.39 1.88 -14.15
C PHE A 37 0.87 0.47 -14.50
N THR A 38 0.69 0.10 -15.76
CA THR A 38 1.05 -1.22 -16.28
C THR A 38 2.11 -1.08 -17.37
N PHE A 39 3.09 -1.98 -17.36
CA PHE A 39 4.26 -1.97 -18.22
C PHE A 39 4.35 -3.30 -18.97
N ASP A 40 4.30 -3.28 -20.30
CA ASP A 40 4.23 -4.47 -21.16
C ASP A 40 5.59 -4.81 -21.75
N ASP A 41 5.80 -6.10 -22.04
CA ASP A 41 6.96 -6.71 -22.70
C ASP A 41 8.17 -7.04 -21.82
N GLY A 42 8.19 -6.63 -20.56
CA GLY A 42 9.30 -6.93 -19.65
C GLY A 42 10.63 -6.29 -20.07
N ALA A 43 10.58 -5.01 -20.45
CA ALA A 43 11.74 -4.25 -20.91
C ALA A 43 12.83 -4.14 -19.82
N PRO A 44 14.13 -4.10 -20.18
CA PRO A 44 15.19 -3.82 -19.20
C PRO A 44 14.98 -2.50 -18.44
N SER A 45 14.51 -1.47 -19.13
CA SER A 45 14.18 -0.15 -18.56
C SER A 45 13.08 -0.17 -17.52
N HIS A 46 12.24 -1.20 -17.47
CA HIS A 46 11.27 -1.38 -16.39
C HIS A 46 11.96 -1.61 -15.05
N VAL A 47 13.04 -2.40 -15.05
CA VAL A 47 13.84 -2.71 -13.86
C VAL A 47 14.78 -1.56 -13.52
N SER A 48 15.49 -1.01 -14.51
CA SER A 48 16.52 0.00 -14.26
C SER A 48 15.97 1.40 -14.01
N ASP A 49 14.77 1.71 -14.50
CA ASP A 49 14.24 3.07 -14.48
C ASP A 49 12.83 3.15 -13.85
N ALA A 50 11.85 2.39 -14.35
CA ALA A 50 10.47 2.52 -13.89
C ALA A 50 10.28 2.12 -12.42
N GLY A 51 10.77 0.93 -12.02
CA GLY A 51 10.71 0.47 -10.63
C GLY A 51 11.25 1.51 -9.64
N PRO A 52 12.50 1.97 -9.79
CA PRO A 52 13.09 3.01 -8.95
C PRO A 52 12.29 4.33 -8.90
N VAL A 53 11.74 4.77 -10.03
CA VAL A 53 10.89 5.98 -10.08
C VAL A 53 9.61 5.77 -9.25
N PHE A 54 8.97 4.61 -9.33
CA PHE A 54 7.79 4.32 -8.50
C PHE A 54 8.13 4.22 -7.01
N ASP A 55 9.24 3.58 -6.68
CA ASP A 55 9.76 3.45 -5.31
C ASP A 55 10.01 4.80 -4.66
N LYS A 56 10.60 5.74 -5.41
CA LYS A 56 10.85 7.13 -4.96
C LYS A 56 9.60 7.81 -4.40
N TYR A 57 8.39 7.51 -4.93
CA TYR A 57 7.14 8.11 -4.46
C TYR A 57 6.35 7.21 -3.48
N GLY A 58 6.84 6.00 -3.22
CA GLY A 58 6.17 5.00 -2.39
C GLY A 58 5.00 4.30 -3.09
N TYR A 59 4.99 4.29 -4.42
CA TYR A 59 3.98 3.61 -5.22
C TYR A 59 4.53 2.36 -5.88
N LYS A 60 3.63 1.49 -6.35
CA LYS A 60 3.97 0.24 -7.01
C LYS A 60 3.20 0.11 -8.32
N GLY A 61 3.83 -0.53 -9.31
CA GLY A 61 3.30 -0.74 -10.65
C GLY A 61 3.15 -2.22 -10.98
N THR A 62 2.56 -2.51 -12.14
CA THR A 62 2.39 -3.87 -12.69
C THR A 62 3.27 -4.07 -13.91
N PHE A 63 4.13 -5.09 -13.91
CA PHE A 63 5.02 -5.42 -15.02
C PHE A 63 4.60 -6.74 -15.66
N ASN A 64 4.19 -6.69 -16.92
CA ASN A 64 3.60 -7.80 -17.65
C ASN A 64 4.67 -8.41 -18.56
N LEU A 65 5.04 -9.66 -18.28
CA LEU A 65 6.22 -10.29 -18.87
C LEU A 65 5.84 -11.28 -19.97
N VAL A 66 6.59 -11.24 -21.07
CA VAL A 66 6.57 -12.28 -22.10
C VAL A 66 7.61 -13.35 -21.72
N TYR A 67 7.16 -14.56 -21.39
CA TYR A 67 8.06 -15.58 -20.85
C TYR A 67 9.23 -15.95 -21.78
N ASN A 68 8.96 -16.18 -23.07
CA ASN A 68 9.96 -16.64 -24.04
C ASN A 68 10.94 -15.55 -24.48
N TRP A 69 10.67 -14.28 -24.16
CA TRP A 69 11.61 -13.19 -24.45
C TRP A 69 12.75 -13.12 -23.42
N ASN A 70 12.73 -14.03 -22.43
CA ASN A 70 13.75 -14.17 -21.40
C ASN A 70 14.10 -12.82 -20.74
N PRO A 71 13.12 -12.13 -20.11
CA PRO A 71 13.34 -10.88 -19.41
C PRO A 71 14.34 -11.05 -18.27
N ASN A 72 14.79 -9.93 -17.69
CA ASN A 72 15.68 -9.93 -16.52
C ASN A 72 14.97 -10.51 -15.27
N TRP A 73 14.93 -11.84 -15.16
CA TRP A 73 14.20 -12.54 -14.11
C TRP A 73 14.63 -12.13 -12.71
N SER A 74 15.93 -11.97 -12.46
CA SER A 74 16.43 -11.48 -11.17
C SER A 74 15.96 -10.06 -10.86
N GLY A 75 15.98 -9.16 -11.85
CA GLY A 75 15.52 -7.79 -11.68
C GLY A 75 14.02 -7.71 -11.38
N PHE A 76 13.21 -8.46 -12.12
CA PHE A 76 11.78 -8.54 -11.86
C PHE A 76 11.44 -9.26 -10.55
N GLN A 77 12.25 -10.23 -10.10
CA GLN A 77 12.10 -10.81 -8.76
C GLN A 77 12.35 -9.74 -7.69
N SER A 78 13.38 -8.92 -7.83
CA SER A 78 13.64 -7.82 -6.89
C SER A 78 12.50 -6.79 -6.86
N LEU A 79 11.88 -6.48 -8.01
CA LEU A 79 10.68 -5.65 -8.05
C LEU A 79 9.50 -6.32 -7.33
N ALA A 80 9.31 -7.63 -7.51
CA ALA A 80 8.29 -8.40 -6.81
C ALA A 80 8.48 -8.40 -5.29
N ASP A 81 9.73 -8.61 -4.83
CA ASP A 81 10.10 -8.58 -3.42
C ASP A 81 9.85 -7.19 -2.81
N ASN A 82 9.99 -6.13 -3.62
CA ASN A 82 9.66 -4.76 -3.24
C ASN A 82 8.16 -4.43 -3.43
N GLY A 83 7.30 -5.41 -3.68
CA GLY A 83 5.85 -5.25 -3.70
C GLY A 83 5.26 -4.71 -5.02
N HIS A 84 6.05 -4.62 -6.09
CA HIS A 84 5.48 -4.48 -7.43
C HIS A 84 4.80 -5.77 -7.86
N GLU A 85 3.82 -5.66 -8.74
CA GLU A 85 3.18 -6.83 -9.31
C GLU A 85 3.94 -7.29 -10.55
N ILE A 86 4.26 -8.58 -10.61
CA ILE A 86 4.68 -9.23 -11.85
C ILE A 86 3.49 -10.00 -12.43
N ALA A 87 3.21 -9.78 -13.70
CA ALA A 87 2.01 -10.24 -14.38
C ALA A 87 2.36 -10.96 -15.69
N SER A 88 1.37 -11.64 -16.27
CA SER A 88 1.51 -12.38 -17.52
C SER A 88 1.31 -11.46 -18.71
N HIS A 89 2.17 -11.56 -19.72
CA HIS A 89 1.95 -11.04 -21.07
C HIS A 89 2.12 -12.14 -22.11
N SER A 90 1.51 -13.31 -21.85
CA SER A 90 1.63 -14.56 -22.63
C SER A 90 3.00 -15.26 -22.52
N ASN A 91 3.14 -16.42 -23.15
CA ASN A 91 4.45 -17.06 -23.30
C ASN A 91 5.23 -16.42 -24.44
N SER A 92 4.58 -16.20 -25.58
CA SER A 92 5.25 -15.98 -26.86
C SER A 92 5.11 -14.56 -27.41
N HIS A 93 4.17 -13.78 -26.89
CA HIS A 93 3.67 -12.55 -27.51
C HIS A 93 3.10 -12.81 -28.93
N GLY A 94 2.32 -13.89 -29.06
CA GLY A 94 1.59 -14.20 -30.30
C GLY A 94 0.55 -13.13 -30.66
N GLN A 95 -0.01 -13.23 -31.87
CA GLN A 95 -1.11 -12.33 -32.30
C GLN A 95 -2.30 -12.37 -31.33
N ASN A 96 -2.54 -13.53 -30.73
CA ASN A 96 -3.46 -13.76 -29.62
C ASN A 96 -2.78 -14.78 -28.68
N MET A 97 -3.13 -14.77 -27.40
CA MET A 97 -2.59 -15.69 -26.40
C MET A 97 -3.50 -16.87 -26.05
N SER A 98 -4.52 -17.17 -26.87
CA SER A 98 -5.44 -18.28 -26.65
C SER A 98 -4.70 -19.62 -26.61
N GLY A 99 -4.85 -20.35 -25.51
CA GLY A 99 -4.11 -21.59 -25.22
C GLY A 99 -2.84 -21.37 -24.39
N GLU A 100 -2.43 -20.12 -24.15
CA GLU A 100 -1.26 -19.78 -23.33
C GLU A 100 -1.65 -19.29 -21.92
N GLU A 101 -2.94 -19.12 -21.60
CA GLU A 101 -3.40 -18.50 -20.36
C GLU A 101 -2.85 -19.23 -19.13
N ALA A 102 -3.02 -20.56 -19.05
CA ALA A 102 -2.56 -21.35 -17.90
C ALA A 102 -1.03 -21.52 -17.89
N SER A 103 -0.43 -21.76 -19.05
CA SER A 103 1.01 -22.04 -19.17
C SER A 103 1.84 -20.79 -18.90
N SER A 104 1.43 -19.61 -19.38
CA SER A 104 2.12 -18.35 -19.08
C SER A 104 2.13 -18.03 -17.59
N LYS A 105 0.98 -18.17 -16.90
CA LYS A 105 0.90 -18.05 -15.44
C LYS A 105 1.86 -19.00 -14.74
N THR A 106 1.86 -20.27 -15.15
CA THR A 106 2.69 -21.31 -14.54
C THR A 106 4.19 -21.07 -14.77
N ASN A 107 4.57 -20.75 -16.00
CA ASN A 107 5.95 -20.54 -16.40
C ASN A 107 6.57 -19.33 -15.69
N ILE A 108 5.85 -18.19 -15.67
CA ILE A 108 6.31 -16.99 -14.97
C ILE A 108 6.31 -17.24 -13.46
N GLY A 109 5.29 -17.89 -12.89
CA GLY A 109 5.27 -18.28 -11.47
C GLY A 109 6.36 -19.30 -11.08
N GLY A 110 6.94 -20.00 -12.06
CA GLY A 110 8.12 -20.83 -11.89
C GLY A 110 9.42 -20.03 -11.73
N LYS A 111 9.47 -18.81 -12.29
CA LYS A 111 10.62 -17.89 -12.23
C LYS A 111 10.49 -16.84 -11.13
N ILE A 112 9.28 -16.37 -10.87
CA ILE A 112 8.98 -15.28 -9.96
C ILE A 112 8.09 -15.77 -8.83
N LYS A 113 8.51 -15.54 -7.59
CA LYS A 113 7.72 -15.79 -6.38
C LYS A 113 7.21 -14.46 -5.84
N GLN A 114 5.90 -14.38 -5.62
CA GLN A 114 5.25 -13.22 -5.03
C GLN A 114 4.01 -13.66 -4.24
N LYS A 115 3.61 -12.87 -3.25
CA LYS A 115 2.57 -13.23 -2.25
C LYS A 115 1.29 -13.80 -2.88
N TYR A 116 0.78 -13.15 -3.92
CA TYR A 116 -0.49 -13.48 -4.55
C TYR A 116 -0.35 -14.36 -5.81
N GLY A 117 0.88 -14.71 -6.21
CA GLY A 117 1.13 -15.38 -7.48
C GLY A 117 0.86 -14.49 -8.71
N ILE A 118 0.82 -15.09 -9.90
CA ILE A 118 0.51 -14.38 -11.15
C ILE A 118 -1.00 -14.28 -11.29
N ILE A 119 -1.56 -13.09 -11.06
CA ILE A 119 -3.01 -12.86 -10.97
C ILE A 119 -3.57 -11.93 -12.04
N THR A 120 -2.70 -11.23 -12.75
CA THR A 120 -3.05 -10.34 -13.86
C THR A 120 -2.50 -10.88 -15.17
N VAL A 121 -3.28 -10.71 -16.24
CA VAL A 121 -2.85 -10.99 -17.62
C VAL A 121 -3.11 -9.80 -18.52
N ALA A 122 -2.14 -9.55 -19.38
CA ALA A 122 -2.07 -8.50 -20.37
C ALA A 122 -2.17 -9.12 -21.77
N TYR A 123 -3.03 -8.62 -22.65
CA TYR A 123 -3.19 -9.25 -23.97
C TYR A 123 -2.26 -8.63 -25.01
N PRO A 124 -1.41 -9.44 -25.67
CA PRO A 124 -0.65 -8.99 -26.83
C PRO A 124 -1.58 -8.42 -27.91
N ASN A 125 -1.15 -7.33 -28.55
CA ASN A 125 -1.84 -6.71 -29.69
C ASN A 125 -3.30 -6.32 -29.43
N CYS A 126 -3.70 -6.12 -28.18
CA CYS A 126 -5.08 -5.83 -27.80
C CYS A 126 -6.09 -6.90 -28.28
N ASN A 127 -5.65 -8.15 -28.43
CA ASN A 127 -6.52 -9.23 -28.88
C ASN A 127 -7.00 -10.07 -27.69
N VAL A 128 -8.29 -9.91 -27.35
CA VAL A 128 -8.91 -10.67 -26.26
C VAL A 128 -8.80 -12.17 -26.57
N PRO A 129 -8.22 -12.98 -25.67
CA PRO A 129 -8.10 -14.42 -25.85
C PRO A 129 -9.39 -15.12 -25.40
N ASN A 130 -9.31 -16.38 -24.99
CA ASN A 130 -10.45 -17.06 -24.44
C ASN A 130 -10.79 -16.49 -23.04
N GLU A 131 -11.83 -15.66 -22.96
CA GLU A 131 -12.24 -15.00 -21.70
C GLU A 131 -12.51 -16.00 -20.56
N ARG A 132 -13.06 -17.18 -20.86
CA ARG A 132 -13.26 -18.23 -19.84
C ARG A 132 -11.93 -18.74 -19.32
N ALA A 133 -10.95 -18.99 -20.20
CA ALA A 133 -9.61 -19.42 -19.79
C ALA A 133 -8.92 -18.32 -18.96
N VAL A 134 -9.10 -17.05 -19.31
CA VAL A 134 -8.62 -15.92 -18.50
C VAL A 134 -9.22 -15.97 -17.11
N LEU A 135 -10.55 -16.02 -16.99
CA LEU A 135 -11.24 -16.00 -15.69
C LEU A 135 -11.01 -17.26 -14.84
N GLN A 136 -10.53 -18.35 -15.44
CA GLN A 136 -10.10 -19.55 -14.70
C GLN A 136 -8.69 -19.43 -14.12
N ASN A 137 -7.84 -18.56 -14.68
CA ASN A 137 -6.43 -18.48 -14.33
C ASN A 137 -6.04 -17.16 -13.66
N TYR A 138 -6.77 -16.08 -13.91
CA TYR A 138 -6.43 -14.72 -13.51
C TYR A 138 -7.61 -14.02 -12.84
N ILE A 139 -7.29 -13.09 -11.94
CA ILE A 139 -8.26 -12.23 -11.27
C ILE A 139 -8.75 -11.13 -12.23
N VAL A 140 -7.84 -10.64 -13.07
CA VAL A 140 -8.11 -9.60 -14.04
C VAL A 140 -7.32 -9.85 -15.33
N GLY A 141 -8.03 -9.76 -16.45
CA GLY A 141 -7.46 -9.68 -17.78
C GLY A 141 -7.60 -8.27 -18.32
N ARG A 142 -6.48 -7.71 -18.74
CA ARG A 142 -6.38 -6.32 -19.16
C ARG A 142 -6.22 -6.22 -20.67
N ILE A 143 -7.08 -5.38 -21.22
CA ILE A 143 -7.12 -4.99 -22.62
C ILE A 143 -6.56 -3.57 -22.77
N CYS A 144 -6.43 -3.11 -24.01
CA CYS A 144 -6.06 -1.73 -24.32
C CYS A 144 -7.22 -0.76 -24.02
N ASN A 145 -7.22 0.41 -24.67
CA ASN A 145 -8.19 1.46 -24.40
C ASN A 145 -9.62 0.92 -24.49
N GLY A 146 -10.40 1.20 -23.46
CA GLY A 146 -11.82 0.87 -23.45
C GLY A 146 -12.53 1.55 -24.60
N SER A 147 -12.16 2.80 -24.89
CA SER A 147 -12.75 3.58 -25.98
C SER A 147 -12.57 2.96 -27.37
N TRP A 148 -11.51 2.18 -27.61
CA TRP A 148 -11.33 1.43 -28.86
C TRP A 148 -12.28 0.24 -29.01
N GLN A 149 -12.86 -0.21 -27.89
CA GLN A 149 -13.79 -1.34 -27.82
C GLN A 149 -15.22 -0.93 -27.46
N GLY A 150 -15.53 0.37 -27.53
CA GLY A 150 -16.84 0.90 -27.13
C GLY A 150 -17.12 0.83 -25.62
N MET A 151 -16.08 0.74 -24.79
CA MET A 151 -16.13 0.74 -23.33
C MET A 151 -15.59 2.07 -22.77
N SER A 152 -15.78 2.30 -21.48
CA SER A 152 -15.17 3.45 -20.78
C SER A 152 -13.68 3.19 -20.52
N ASP A 153 -12.85 4.21 -20.70
CA ASP A 153 -11.44 4.19 -20.26
C ASP A 153 -11.27 4.35 -18.74
N ILE A 154 -12.28 4.91 -18.07
CA ILE A 154 -12.37 5.00 -16.61
C ILE A 154 -13.35 3.93 -16.14
N MET A 155 -12.83 2.90 -15.47
CA MET A 155 -13.63 1.83 -14.89
C MET A 155 -14.41 2.34 -13.67
N GLY A 156 -15.58 1.77 -13.42
CA GLY A 156 -16.40 2.17 -12.27
C GLY A 156 -15.82 1.68 -10.94
N LYS A 157 -16.34 2.21 -9.84
CA LYS A 157 -15.93 1.81 -8.48
C LYS A 157 -16.02 0.31 -8.20
N ASN A 158 -16.89 -0.40 -8.92
CA ASN A 158 -17.11 -1.85 -8.78
C ASN A 158 -16.29 -2.68 -9.79
N GLY A 159 -15.35 -2.06 -10.49
CA GLY A 159 -14.53 -2.69 -11.53
C GLY A 159 -15.15 -2.60 -12.93
N PRO A 160 -14.54 -3.24 -13.93
CA PRO A 160 -15.11 -3.35 -15.27
C PRO A 160 -16.36 -4.24 -15.26
N SER A 161 -17.23 -4.09 -16.25
CA SER A 161 -18.38 -5.00 -16.47
C SER A 161 -17.92 -6.42 -16.85
N ASN A 162 -16.74 -6.55 -17.43
CA ASN A 162 -16.11 -7.81 -17.76
C ASN A 162 -14.66 -7.82 -17.24
N TRP A 163 -14.39 -8.71 -16.27
CA TRP A 163 -13.06 -8.84 -15.65
C TRP A 163 -12.00 -9.43 -16.59
N ALA A 164 -12.38 -10.00 -17.73
CA ALA A 164 -11.44 -10.34 -18.80
C ALA A 164 -11.16 -9.15 -19.74
N LYS A 165 -11.70 -7.95 -19.49
CA LYS A 165 -11.52 -6.76 -20.33
C LYS A 165 -11.40 -5.49 -19.50
N ALA A 166 -10.57 -5.51 -18.46
CA ALA A 166 -10.20 -4.28 -17.76
C ALA A 166 -9.45 -3.35 -18.72
N SER A 167 -9.92 -2.13 -18.94
CA SER A 167 -9.32 -1.19 -19.89
C SER A 167 -8.04 -0.56 -19.35
N ALA A 168 -7.07 -0.31 -20.21
CA ALA A 168 -5.92 0.54 -19.91
C ALA A 168 -5.60 1.45 -21.09
N ILE A 169 -5.38 2.74 -20.81
CA ILE A 169 -5.15 3.76 -21.82
C ILE A 169 -3.70 3.70 -22.29
N MET A 170 -3.48 3.51 -23.59
CA MET A 170 -2.13 3.46 -24.16
C MET A 170 -1.39 4.80 -24.04
N THR A 171 -0.14 4.73 -23.59
CA THR A 171 0.79 5.85 -23.43
C THR A 171 1.79 5.92 -24.58
N GLY A 172 2.51 7.04 -24.67
CA GLY A 172 3.62 7.21 -25.62
C GLY A 172 3.21 7.75 -26.99
N SER A 173 4.13 7.69 -27.96
CA SER A 173 3.98 8.37 -29.26
C SER A 173 2.72 7.97 -30.04
N GLU A 174 2.34 6.70 -29.99
CA GLU A 174 1.15 6.15 -30.65
C GLU A 174 -0.10 6.20 -29.75
N GLY A 175 0.09 6.49 -28.46
CA GLY A 175 -0.95 6.52 -27.45
C GLY A 175 -1.66 7.86 -27.31
N GLN A 176 -2.68 7.88 -26.44
CA GLN A 176 -3.43 9.10 -26.11
C GLN A 176 -2.78 9.91 -24.99
N ILE A 177 -1.91 9.28 -24.20
CA ILE A 177 -1.32 9.87 -22.99
C ILE A 177 0.17 10.10 -23.24
N LYS A 178 0.59 11.38 -23.35
CA LYS A 178 1.95 11.76 -23.77
C LYS A 178 2.67 12.64 -22.77
N SER A 179 1.93 13.34 -21.92
CA SER A 179 2.46 14.33 -20.98
C SER A 179 1.95 14.11 -19.56
N THR A 180 2.61 14.72 -18.58
CA THR A 180 2.15 14.76 -17.18
C THR A 180 0.70 15.23 -17.07
N ASN A 181 0.30 16.22 -17.86
CA ASN A 181 -1.06 16.75 -17.85
C ASN A 181 -2.09 15.72 -18.36
N ASP A 182 -1.72 14.88 -19.33
CA ASP A 182 -2.60 13.82 -19.81
C ASP A 182 -2.83 12.75 -18.74
N PHE A 183 -1.75 12.30 -18.09
CA PHE A 183 -1.83 11.34 -16.99
C PHE A 183 -2.67 11.88 -15.83
N THR A 184 -2.35 13.09 -15.35
CA THR A 184 -3.04 13.71 -14.21
C THR A 184 -4.49 14.03 -14.55
N GLY A 185 -4.80 14.45 -15.78
CA GLY A 185 -6.16 14.66 -16.24
C GLY A 185 -7.03 13.39 -16.18
N GLN A 186 -6.48 12.22 -16.54
CA GLN A 186 -7.22 10.95 -16.42
C GLN A 186 -7.36 10.49 -14.96
N MET A 187 -6.33 10.68 -14.12
CA MET A 187 -6.44 10.41 -12.69
C MET A 187 -7.46 11.33 -12.01
N GLN A 188 -7.54 12.60 -12.39
CA GLN A 188 -8.57 13.53 -11.91
C GLN A 188 -9.97 13.06 -12.30
N LYS A 189 -10.18 12.56 -13.53
CA LYS A 189 -11.46 11.97 -13.94
C LYS A 189 -11.81 10.74 -13.10
N ALA A 190 -10.84 9.88 -12.79
CA ALA A 190 -11.04 8.76 -11.87
C ALA A 190 -11.49 9.25 -10.48
N VAL A 191 -10.82 10.27 -9.91
CA VAL A 191 -11.22 10.89 -8.64
C VAL A 191 -12.65 11.46 -8.69
N GLN A 192 -12.99 12.18 -9.75
CA GLN A 192 -14.31 12.84 -9.91
C GLN A 192 -15.45 11.83 -10.09
N SER A 193 -15.19 10.73 -10.78
CA SER A 193 -16.20 9.68 -11.07
C SER A 193 -16.26 8.59 -10.01
N ASN A 194 -15.45 8.69 -8.96
CA ASN A 194 -15.19 7.62 -8.01
C ASN A 194 -14.69 6.32 -8.68
N GLY A 195 -13.95 6.44 -9.77
CA GLY A 195 -13.56 5.37 -10.68
C GLY A 195 -12.09 4.93 -10.56
N TRP A 196 -11.69 4.09 -11.51
CA TRP A 196 -10.36 3.52 -11.63
C TRP A 196 -9.84 3.69 -13.06
N VAL A 197 -8.67 4.33 -13.19
CA VAL A 197 -7.95 4.43 -14.46
C VAL A 197 -6.75 3.50 -14.49
N ALA A 198 -6.45 2.92 -15.64
CA ALA A 198 -5.18 2.22 -15.85
C ALA A 198 -4.45 2.74 -17.08
N PHE A 199 -3.12 2.64 -17.07
CA PHE A 199 -2.24 3.07 -18.15
C PHE A 199 -1.45 1.87 -18.67
N LEU A 200 -1.37 1.74 -19.99
CA LEU A 200 -0.58 0.72 -20.69
C LEU A 200 0.64 1.40 -21.29
N THR A 201 1.83 1.01 -20.82
CA THR A 201 3.13 1.54 -21.25
C THR A 201 4.01 0.40 -21.76
N HIS A 202 4.75 0.59 -22.84
CA HIS A 202 5.79 -0.36 -23.26
C HIS A 202 7.14 0.11 -22.71
N GLY A 203 8.04 0.60 -23.56
CA GLY A 203 9.33 1.18 -23.15
C GLY A 203 9.32 2.70 -22.97
N PHE A 204 10.51 3.26 -22.70
CA PHE A 204 10.71 4.70 -22.50
C PHE A 204 11.63 5.34 -23.55
N SER A 205 11.36 6.59 -23.88
CA SER A 205 12.18 7.38 -24.81
C SER A 205 13.62 7.49 -24.32
N GLY A 206 14.58 7.14 -25.19
CA GLY A 206 16.02 7.23 -24.88
C GLY A 206 16.54 6.21 -23.86
N LYS A 207 15.78 5.16 -23.54
CA LYS A 207 16.17 4.11 -22.58
C LYS A 207 16.39 2.76 -23.27
N ASN A 208 17.04 1.83 -22.55
CA ASN A 208 17.23 0.47 -23.03
C ASN A 208 15.93 -0.34 -22.88
N ASN A 209 15.16 -0.44 -23.96
CA ASN A 209 13.86 -1.11 -23.95
C ASN A 209 13.90 -2.57 -24.41
N GLY A 210 15.04 -3.07 -24.90
CA GLY A 210 15.09 -4.38 -25.56
C GLY A 210 14.05 -4.45 -26.69
N SER A 211 13.15 -5.45 -26.64
CA SER A 211 12.08 -5.63 -27.63
C SER A 211 10.88 -4.66 -27.46
N ALA A 212 10.77 -3.96 -26.33
CA ALA A 212 9.62 -3.12 -25.96
C ALA A 212 9.69 -1.71 -26.59
N THR A 213 9.93 -1.61 -27.90
CA THR A 213 10.22 -0.32 -28.57
C THR A 213 8.99 0.40 -29.11
N TYR A 214 7.82 -0.23 -29.09
CA TYR A 214 6.59 0.36 -29.61
C TYR A 214 6.07 1.46 -28.67
N SER A 215 5.59 2.58 -29.25
CA SER A 215 5.01 3.72 -28.52
C SER A 215 5.78 4.11 -27.24
N PRO A 216 7.08 4.46 -27.35
CA PRO A 216 7.88 4.79 -26.17
C PRO A 216 7.29 6.00 -25.45
N THR A 217 7.27 5.93 -24.12
CA THR A 217 6.74 6.99 -23.26
C THR A 217 7.86 7.82 -22.66
N ASP A 218 7.62 9.12 -22.49
CA ASP A 218 8.52 9.95 -21.70
C ASP A 218 8.41 9.57 -20.21
N LEU A 219 9.49 9.05 -19.62
CA LEU A 219 9.52 8.69 -18.21
C LEU A 219 9.31 9.92 -17.31
N GLY A 220 9.73 11.11 -17.74
CA GLY A 220 9.49 12.36 -17.01
C GLY A 220 8.01 12.70 -16.90
N ALA A 221 7.19 12.32 -17.90
CA ALA A 221 5.75 12.49 -17.84
C ALA A 221 5.10 11.58 -16.77
N ILE A 222 5.59 10.34 -16.64
CA ILE A 222 5.14 9.41 -15.59
C ILE A 222 5.61 9.91 -14.22
N GLU A 223 6.86 10.33 -14.08
CA GLU A 223 7.39 10.85 -12.82
C GLU A 223 6.60 12.07 -12.33
N GLY A 224 6.31 13.03 -13.23
CA GLY A 224 5.46 14.18 -12.91
C GLY A 224 4.05 13.76 -12.48
N ALA A 225 3.48 12.71 -13.08
CA ALA A 225 2.19 12.17 -12.69
C ALA A 225 2.22 11.53 -11.29
N LEU A 226 3.28 10.79 -10.95
CA LEU A 226 3.47 10.22 -9.61
C LEU A 226 3.69 11.30 -8.55
N GLN A 227 4.42 12.36 -8.88
CA GLN A 227 4.58 13.53 -7.99
C GLN A 227 3.22 14.18 -7.71
N TRP A 228 2.41 14.38 -8.75
CA TRP A 228 1.04 14.90 -8.57
C TRP A 228 0.19 13.95 -7.72
N ALA A 229 0.26 12.64 -7.96
CA ALA A 229 -0.47 11.66 -7.16
C ALA A 229 -0.06 11.73 -5.69
N LYS A 230 1.24 11.88 -5.40
CA LYS A 230 1.75 12.04 -4.03
C LYS A 230 1.22 13.28 -3.32
N GLN A 231 1.12 14.41 -4.04
CA GLN A 231 0.51 15.65 -3.52
C GLN A 231 -1.00 15.51 -3.29
N ASN A 232 -1.65 14.57 -3.97
CA ASN A 232 -3.08 14.31 -3.91
C ASN A 232 -3.39 12.93 -3.29
N ASP A 233 -2.49 12.39 -2.48
CA ASP A 233 -2.56 11.00 -2.00
C ASP A 233 -3.84 10.73 -1.20
N LYS A 234 -4.42 11.75 -0.55
CA LYS A 234 -5.73 11.66 0.12
C LYS A 234 -6.91 11.38 -0.82
N ASP A 235 -6.77 11.66 -2.11
CA ASP A 235 -7.86 11.55 -3.09
C ASP A 235 -7.63 10.41 -4.11
N ILE A 236 -6.39 10.06 -4.46
CA ILE A 236 -6.08 9.04 -5.48
C ILE A 236 -5.21 7.91 -4.94
N TRP A 237 -5.63 6.66 -5.18
CA TRP A 237 -4.89 5.47 -4.80
C TRP A 237 -4.10 4.93 -5.99
N VAL A 238 -2.78 5.09 -5.99
CA VAL A 238 -1.91 4.48 -7.02
C VAL A 238 -1.45 3.11 -6.55
N ALA A 239 -1.81 2.06 -7.28
CA ALA A 239 -1.47 0.68 -6.91
C ALA A 239 -1.42 -0.26 -8.13
N PRO A 240 -0.76 -1.42 -8.00
CA PRO A 240 -0.74 -2.45 -9.04
C PRO A 240 -2.16 -2.89 -9.41
N MET A 241 -2.36 -3.18 -10.69
CA MET A 241 -3.66 -3.51 -11.27
C MET A 241 -4.30 -4.73 -10.61
N GLY A 242 -3.55 -5.80 -10.37
CA GLY A 242 -4.07 -6.98 -9.69
C GLY A 242 -4.50 -6.68 -8.25
N PHE A 243 -3.84 -5.74 -7.59
CA PHE A 243 -4.13 -5.38 -6.20
C PHE A 243 -5.38 -4.51 -6.10
N VAL A 244 -5.57 -3.58 -7.04
CA VAL A 244 -6.83 -2.84 -7.18
C VAL A 244 -7.98 -3.80 -7.51
N ALA A 245 -7.76 -4.77 -8.41
CA ALA A 245 -8.76 -5.77 -8.76
C ALA A 245 -9.14 -6.68 -7.57
N MET A 246 -8.15 -7.13 -6.79
CA MET A 246 -8.38 -7.90 -5.56
C MET A 246 -9.18 -7.09 -4.54
N TYR A 247 -8.75 -5.85 -4.25
CA TYR A 247 -9.47 -4.96 -3.32
C TYR A 247 -10.93 -4.78 -3.73
N ILE A 248 -11.21 -4.49 -5.00
CA ILE A 248 -12.59 -4.33 -5.49
C ILE A 248 -13.41 -5.60 -5.27
N LYS A 249 -12.86 -6.77 -5.63
CA LYS A 249 -13.56 -8.05 -5.50
C LYS A 249 -13.82 -8.39 -4.04
N GLU A 250 -12.81 -8.29 -3.18
CA GLU A 250 -12.91 -8.53 -1.75
C GLU A 250 -13.91 -7.57 -1.11
N ARG A 251 -13.80 -6.26 -1.35
CA ARG A 251 -14.74 -5.25 -0.87
C ARG A 251 -16.17 -5.54 -1.29
N ASN A 252 -16.41 -5.92 -2.54
CA ASN A 252 -17.76 -6.18 -3.05
C ASN A 252 -18.37 -7.45 -2.45
N ALA A 253 -17.54 -8.45 -2.12
CA ALA A 253 -18.00 -9.71 -1.53
C ALA A 253 -18.04 -9.67 0.01
N ALA A 254 -17.30 -8.74 0.62
CA ALA A 254 -17.13 -8.66 2.05
C ALA A 254 -18.40 -8.20 2.77
N LYS A 255 -18.61 -8.76 3.95
CA LYS A 255 -19.63 -8.37 4.93
C LYS A 255 -18.96 -8.13 6.26
N ILE A 256 -19.45 -7.13 6.99
CA ILE A 256 -19.07 -6.85 8.38
C ILE A 256 -20.21 -7.29 9.27
N GLU A 257 -19.93 -8.24 10.15
CA GLU A 257 -20.90 -8.77 11.13
C GLU A 257 -20.31 -8.65 12.52
N GLY A 258 -21.07 -8.13 13.48
CA GLY A 258 -20.55 -7.90 14.82
C GLY A 258 -21.52 -7.33 15.81
N SER A 259 -20.96 -6.93 16.94
CA SER A 259 -21.66 -6.39 18.11
C SER A 259 -20.81 -5.33 18.79
N SER A 260 -21.45 -4.44 19.54
CA SER A 260 -20.79 -3.45 20.39
C SER A 260 -21.38 -3.41 21.78
N ASP A 261 -20.54 -3.04 22.74
CA ASP A 261 -20.91 -2.61 24.08
C ASP A 261 -20.27 -1.23 24.38
N SER A 262 -20.35 -0.78 25.64
CA SER A 262 -19.82 0.54 26.05
C SER A 262 -18.30 0.67 25.98
N ASN A 263 -17.58 -0.45 26.01
CA ASN A 263 -16.12 -0.52 26.15
C ASN A 263 -15.44 -1.13 24.91
N SER A 264 -16.20 -1.83 24.06
CA SER A 264 -15.64 -2.52 22.91
C SER A 264 -16.60 -2.62 21.73
N MET A 265 -16.00 -2.68 20.56
CA MET A 265 -16.63 -2.88 19.27
C MET A 265 -15.96 -4.09 18.65
N THR A 266 -16.73 -5.13 18.35
CA THR A 266 -16.23 -6.44 17.95
C THR A 266 -16.93 -6.89 16.69
N PHE A 267 -16.19 -7.23 15.64
CA PHE A 267 -16.76 -7.70 14.38
C PHE A 267 -15.81 -8.61 13.61
N GLU A 268 -16.35 -9.29 12.61
CA GLU A 268 -15.59 -10.06 11.63
C GLU A 268 -15.82 -9.47 10.23
N LEU A 269 -14.76 -9.48 9.42
CA LEU A 269 -14.77 -9.09 8.02
C LEU A 269 -14.69 -10.37 7.18
N LYS A 270 -15.77 -10.74 6.50
CA LYS A 270 -15.89 -12.06 5.84
C LYS A 270 -16.33 -11.94 4.38
N HIS A 271 -15.76 -12.77 3.50
CA HIS A 271 -16.26 -12.98 2.14
C HIS A 271 -16.21 -14.46 1.75
N ASN A 272 -16.88 -14.82 0.66
CA ASN A 272 -16.99 -16.19 0.16
C ASN A 272 -16.22 -16.46 -1.15
N ILE A 273 -15.30 -15.56 -1.54
CA ILE A 273 -14.47 -15.76 -2.72
C ILE A 273 -13.57 -16.99 -2.52
N ALA A 274 -13.46 -17.84 -3.54
CA ALA A 274 -12.65 -19.05 -3.49
C ALA A 274 -11.17 -18.77 -3.80
N ASP A 275 -10.26 -19.37 -3.04
CA ASP A 275 -8.81 -19.18 -3.17
C ASP A 275 -8.15 -19.92 -4.34
N SER A 276 -8.94 -20.37 -5.32
CA SER A 276 -8.47 -21.16 -6.46
C SER A 276 -7.51 -20.41 -7.40
N ILE A 277 -7.56 -19.07 -7.41
CA ILE A 277 -6.74 -18.22 -8.29
C ILE A 277 -5.64 -17.49 -7.49
N SER A 278 -5.98 -16.98 -6.31
CA SER A 278 -5.10 -16.27 -5.36
C SER A 278 -5.70 -16.39 -3.96
N LYS A 279 -4.89 -16.15 -2.94
CA LYS A 279 -5.36 -15.90 -1.57
C LYS A 279 -5.95 -14.50 -1.52
N TYR A 280 -7.28 -14.42 -1.52
CA TYR A 280 -8.01 -13.15 -1.38
C TYR A 280 -7.90 -12.70 0.09
N ASP A 281 -6.73 -12.15 0.43
CA ASP A 281 -6.40 -11.64 1.76
C ASP A 281 -5.85 -10.19 1.70
N TYR A 282 -6.24 -9.44 0.67
CA TYR A 282 -5.78 -8.06 0.50
C TYR A 282 -6.46 -7.16 1.54
N PRO A 283 -5.71 -6.37 2.34
CA PRO A 283 -6.30 -5.53 3.38
C PRO A 283 -7.35 -4.57 2.83
N LEU A 284 -8.50 -4.50 3.51
CA LEU A 284 -9.57 -3.55 3.22
C LEU A 284 -9.55 -2.43 4.25
N SER A 285 -9.71 -1.19 3.79
CA SER A 285 -9.78 -0.04 4.68
C SER A 285 -11.16 0.06 5.30
N ILE A 286 -11.19 0.06 6.63
CA ILE A 286 -12.39 0.10 7.43
C ILE A 286 -12.43 1.41 8.21
N ARG A 287 -13.62 1.99 8.35
CA ARG A 287 -13.88 3.00 9.36
C ARG A 287 -15.05 2.59 10.21
N VAL A 288 -14.97 2.86 11.51
CA VAL A 288 -16.04 2.58 12.47
C VAL A 288 -16.38 3.84 13.23
N LYS A 289 -17.65 4.21 13.28
CA LYS A 289 -18.12 5.39 13.99
C LYS A 289 -17.82 5.26 15.49
N THR A 290 -17.25 6.31 16.09
CA THR A 290 -16.88 6.30 17.50
C THR A 290 -16.95 7.69 18.12
N SER A 291 -17.27 7.74 19.42
CA SER A 291 -17.13 8.93 20.25
C SER A 291 -15.89 8.88 21.15
N TRP A 292 -15.11 7.80 21.07
CA TRP A 292 -13.91 7.59 21.88
C TRP A 292 -12.76 8.43 21.34
N SER A 293 -12.02 9.08 22.25
CA SER A 293 -10.83 9.87 21.91
C SER A 293 -9.55 9.05 21.87
N LYS A 294 -9.55 7.82 22.41
CA LYS A 294 -8.46 6.85 22.31
C LYS A 294 -9.02 5.46 22.06
N VAL A 295 -8.35 4.71 21.19
CA VAL A 295 -8.71 3.34 20.83
C VAL A 295 -7.49 2.46 20.67
N GLU A 296 -7.68 1.16 20.87
CA GLU A 296 -6.73 0.13 20.46
C GLU A 296 -7.47 -0.82 19.52
N VAL A 297 -6.90 -1.06 18.34
CA VAL A 297 -7.49 -1.94 17.33
C VAL A 297 -6.62 -3.19 17.19
N THR A 298 -7.27 -4.35 17.19
CA THR A 298 -6.61 -5.64 16.96
C THR A 298 -7.40 -6.49 15.97
N GLN A 299 -6.71 -7.37 15.24
CA GLN A 299 -7.31 -8.44 14.45
C GLN A 299 -6.64 -9.77 14.81
N ASN A 300 -7.45 -10.74 15.24
CA ASN A 300 -6.98 -12.02 15.77
C ASN A 300 -5.88 -11.86 16.84
N GLY A 301 -6.01 -10.82 17.68
CA GLY A 301 -5.04 -10.48 18.72
C GLY A 301 -3.82 -9.68 18.26
N ALA A 302 -3.52 -9.60 16.96
CA ALA A 302 -2.46 -8.76 16.44
C ALA A 302 -2.91 -7.29 16.41
N LYS A 303 -2.05 -6.37 16.88
CA LYS A 303 -2.34 -4.94 16.86
C LYS A 303 -2.38 -4.41 15.42
N LEU A 304 -3.36 -3.56 15.14
CA LEU A 304 -3.49 -2.85 13.87
C LEU A 304 -3.20 -1.35 14.08
N ASP A 305 -2.57 -0.75 13.08
CA ASP A 305 -2.46 0.71 13.01
C ASP A 305 -3.85 1.33 12.85
N SER A 306 -4.09 2.40 13.60
CA SER A 306 -5.39 3.07 13.57
C SER A 306 -5.27 4.57 13.80
N LYS A 307 -6.20 5.31 13.20
CA LYS A 307 -6.30 6.77 13.30
C LYS A 307 -7.72 7.16 13.68
N ILE A 308 -7.88 8.09 14.62
CA ILE A 308 -9.19 8.69 14.92
C ILE A 308 -9.28 10.04 14.19
N GLU A 309 -10.34 10.24 13.42
CA GLU A 309 -10.59 11.48 12.69
C GLU A 309 -12.10 11.64 12.42
N SER A 310 -12.63 12.85 12.63
CA SER A 310 -14.00 13.21 12.26
C SER A 310 -15.09 12.26 12.80
N GLY A 311 -14.92 11.74 14.02
CA GLY A 311 -15.89 10.83 14.66
C GLY A 311 -15.80 9.37 14.20
N TYR A 312 -14.70 8.99 13.55
CA TYR A 312 -14.43 7.62 13.12
C TYR A 312 -13.05 7.16 13.57
N VAL A 313 -12.90 5.86 13.84
CA VAL A 313 -11.61 5.18 13.83
C VAL A 313 -11.41 4.53 12.46
N TYR A 314 -10.24 4.74 11.86
CA TYR A 314 -9.81 4.18 10.58
C TYR A 314 -8.70 3.16 10.83
N PHE A 315 -8.74 2.02 10.14
CA PHE A 315 -7.70 0.98 10.15
C PHE A 315 -7.88 0.08 8.93
N ASP A 316 -6.84 -0.67 8.57
CA ASP A 316 -6.93 -1.71 7.54
C ASP A 316 -7.06 -3.08 8.19
N ALA A 317 -7.91 -3.95 7.65
CA ALA A 317 -8.11 -5.31 8.15
C ALA A 317 -8.15 -6.32 7.01
N VAL A 318 -7.59 -7.51 7.26
CA VAL A 318 -7.54 -8.59 6.28
C VAL A 318 -8.87 -9.35 6.30
N PRO A 319 -9.59 -9.48 5.17
CA PRO A 319 -10.78 -10.32 5.10
C PRO A 319 -10.49 -11.77 5.48
N ASN A 320 -11.43 -12.41 6.17
CA ASN A 320 -11.28 -13.74 6.74
C ASN A 320 -10.09 -13.90 7.73
N GLY A 321 -9.44 -12.80 8.13
CA GLY A 321 -8.31 -12.77 9.07
C GLY A 321 -8.69 -12.93 10.54
N GLY A 322 -9.94 -13.33 10.83
CA GLY A 322 -10.46 -13.51 12.18
C GLY A 322 -11.06 -12.25 12.81
N LYS A 323 -11.29 -12.33 14.12
CA LYS A 323 -12.03 -11.35 14.91
C LYS A 323 -11.30 -10.02 15.02
N ILE A 324 -11.98 -8.92 14.70
CA ILE A 324 -11.52 -7.55 14.88
C ILE A 324 -12.11 -6.99 16.17
N VAL A 325 -11.27 -6.37 16.99
CA VAL A 325 -11.69 -5.73 18.24
C VAL A 325 -11.13 -4.31 18.29
N VAL A 326 -12.03 -3.33 18.38
CA VAL A 326 -11.74 -1.94 18.71
C VAL A 326 -12.10 -1.73 20.18
N LYS A 327 -11.09 -1.52 21.03
CA LYS A 327 -11.28 -1.27 22.47
C LYS A 327 -11.27 0.22 22.77
N ASN A 328 -12.14 0.63 23.69
CA ASN A 328 -12.16 1.97 24.23
C ASN A 328 -10.94 2.19 25.15
N GLY A 329 -9.96 2.95 24.67
CA GLY A 329 -8.77 3.32 25.44
C GLY A 329 -9.06 4.33 26.55
N ASN A 330 -10.28 4.89 26.60
CA ASN A 330 -10.70 5.78 27.69
C ASN A 330 -11.19 5.01 28.92
N ALA A 331 -11.47 3.70 28.80
CA ALA A 331 -12.07 2.88 29.86
C ALA A 331 -11.08 2.40 30.94
N THR A 332 -9.77 2.67 30.80
CA THR A 332 -8.74 2.30 31.79
C THR A 332 -8.57 3.33 32.92
N GLY A 333 -9.65 4.03 33.30
CA GLY A 333 -9.66 5.06 34.34
C GLY A 333 -10.32 4.68 35.68
N THR A 334 -10.72 3.43 35.89
CA THR A 334 -11.42 3.01 37.13
C THR A 334 -11.03 1.59 37.55
N GLY A 335 -9.77 1.42 37.95
CA GLY A 335 -9.28 0.22 38.64
C GLY A 335 -8.57 0.60 39.92
N ASN A 336 -9.28 0.51 41.05
CA ASN A 336 -8.76 0.69 42.41
C ASN A 336 -7.48 -0.15 42.58
N THR A 337 -6.31 0.50 42.60
CA THR A 337 -5.05 -0.16 42.97
C THR A 337 -4.53 0.52 44.22
N THR A 338 -4.61 -0.21 45.32
CA THR A 338 -4.21 0.18 46.66
C THR A 338 -2.77 0.69 46.66
N THR A 339 -2.60 1.95 47.06
CA THR A 339 -1.33 2.61 47.27
C THR A 339 -0.53 1.86 48.33
N ARG A 340 0.56 1.17 47.94
CA ARG A 340 1.61 0.78 48.88
C ARG A 340 2.88 1.55 48.57
N THR A 341 3.10 2.58 49.37
CA THR A 341 4.28 3.42 49.43
C THR A 341 5.50 2.58 49.78
N THR A 342 6.48 2.50 48.90
CA THR A 342 7.88 2.26 49.28
C THR A 342 8.78 3.16 48.45
N THR A 343 9.36 4.13 49.15
CA THR A 343 10.28 5.15 48.66
C THR A 343 11.65 4.54 48.33
N LYS A 344 12.03 4.72 47.07
CA LYS A 344 13.31 5.24 46.55
C LYS A 344 14.62 4.54 46.96
N THR A 345 15.28 3.98 45.94
CA THR A 345 16.68 4.32 45.61
C THR A 345 16.86 4.32 44.08
N ILE A 346 17.33 5.45 43.56
CA ILE A 346 17.65 5.72 42.15
C ILE A 346 19.12 5.37 41.92
N PRO A 347 19.44 4.68 40.81
CA PRO A 347 20.59 5.06 40.01
C PRO A 347 20.13 5.60 38.66
N SER A 348 20.71 6.74 38.30
CA SER A 348 20.47 7.49 37.08
C SER A 348 21.22 6.86 35.92
N SER A 349 20.55 6.59 34.79
CA SER A 349 21.05 6.94 33.45
C SER A 349 20.05 6.48 32.37
N GLY A 350 19.28 7.43 31.84
CA GLY A 350 18.87 7.42 30.44
C GLY A 350 17.66 6.56 30.04
N SER A 351 16.49 7.19 29.99
CA SER A 351 15.23 6.60 29.52
C SER A 351 15.28 6.18 28.05
N CYS A 352 15.28 4.87 27.80
CA CYS A 352 15.04 4.30 26.48
C CYS A 352 13.55 4.30 26.15
N TRP A 353 13.17 5.07 25.13
CA TRP A 353 11.77 5.31 24.75
C TRP A 353 11.10 4.08 24.13
N ALA A 354 11.86 3.20 23.46
CA ALA A 354 11.33 1.98 22.82
C ALA A 354 10.77 0.95 23.80
N SER A 355 11.23 0.97 25.06
CA SER A 355 10.68 0.10 26.11
C SER A 355 9.18 0.35 26.32
N SER A 356 8.72 1.59 26.16
CA SER A 356 7.30 1.95 26.26
C SER A 356 6.47 1.46 25.07
N LEU A 357 7.12 1.02 23.99
CA LEU A 357 6.50 0.46 22.78
C LEU A 357 6.66 -1.08 22.70
N GLY A 358 7.23 -1.71 23.74
CA GLY A 358 7.44 -3.16 23.80
C GLY A 358 8.73 -3.66 23.14
N TYR A 359 9.62 -2.75 22.71
CA TYR A 359 10.89 -3.10 22.07
C TYR A 359 12.07 -2.93 23.03
N LYS A 360 13.12 -3.73 22.82
CA LYS A 360 14.37 -3.60 23.57
C LYS A 360 15.10 -2.32 23.18
N CYS A 361 16.01 -1.88 24.03
CA CYS A 361 16.90 -0.77 23.74
C CYS A 361 18.11 -1.25 22.95
N CYS A 362 18.50 -0.50 21.92
CA CYS A 362 19.73 -0.79 21.22
C CYS A 362 20.93 -0.53 22.14
N THR A 363 22.00 -1.31 21.98
CA THR A 363 23.29 -0.95 22.59
C THR A 363 23.85 0.33 21.97
N SER A 364 24.70 1.05 22.69
CA SER A 364 25.22 2.38 22.31
C SER A 364 26.06 2.44 21.03
N SER A 365 26.30 1.31 20.35
CA SER A 365 27.08 1.19 19.11
C SER A 365 26.25 0.72 17.92
N THR A 366 24.92 0.87 17.97
CA THR A 366 24.00 0.37 16.93
C THR A 366 23.79 1.41 15.83
N VAL A 367 23.90 0.98 14.57
CA VAL A 367 23.62 1.82 13.40
C VAL A 367 22.11 2.01 13.26
N VAL A 368 21.70 3.23 12.88
CA VAL A 368 20.29 3.54 12.61
C VAL A 368 19.84 2.82 11.35
N ALA A 369 18.83 1.97 11.48
CA ALA A 369 18.21 1.25 10.37
C ALA A 369 16.94 1.95 9.86
N TYR A 370 16.24 2.68 10.73
CA TYR A 370 14.97 3.35 10.41
C TYR A 370 14.68 4.49 11.40
N THR A 371 13.94 5.52 11.00
CA THR A 371 13.55 6.63 11.88
C THR A 371 12.08 6.95 11.68
N ASP A 372 11.33 7.08 12.78
CA ASP A 372 9.91 7.45 12.79
C ASP A 372 9.63 8.58 13.80
N SER A 373 8.36 8.82 14.09
CA SER A 373 7.92 9.83 15.07
C SER A 373 8.26 9.48 16.54
N ASN A 374 8.62 8.24 16.84
CA ASN A 374 8.97 7.78 18.18
C ASN A 374 10.48 7.91 18.44
N GLY A 375 11.31 7.70 17.42
CA GLY A 375 12.75 7.93 17.47
C GLY A 375 13.54 7.12 16.45
N GLN A 376 14.84 6.96 16.68
CA GLN A 376 15.74 6.21 15.82
C GLN A 376 15.76 4.73 16.20
N TRP A 377 15.56 3.86 15.23
CA TRP A 377 15.53 2.42 15.38
C TRP A 377 16.80 1.78 14.84
N GLY A 378 17.27 0.71 15.49
CA GLY A 378 18.35 -0.15 15.03
C GLY A 378 17.90 -1.61 14.96
N ILE A 379 18.72 -2.46 14.35
CA ILE A 379 18.50 -3.92 14.26
C ILE A 379 19.67 -4.62 14.95
N GLN A 380 19.38 -5.49 15.92
CA GLN A 380 20.38 -6.29 16.62
C GLN A 380 19.88 -7.74 16.77
N ASN A 381 20.69 -8.71 16.35
CA ASN A 381 20.31 -10.13 16.36
C ASN A 381 18.95 -10.40 15.68
N ASP A 382 18.72 -9.78 14.53
CA ASP A 382 17.47 -9.82 13.76
C ASP A 382 16.21 -9.26 14.47
N ASP A 383 16.37 -8.62 15.63
CA ASP A 383 15.30 -7.95 16.37
C ASP A 383 15.40 -6.41 16.25
N TRP A 384 14.24 -5.74 16.18
CA TRP A 384 14.16 -4.28 16.27
C TRP A 384 14.43 -3.78 17.70
N CYS A 385 15.20 -2.71 17.80
CA CYS A 385 15.46 -2.01 19.05
C CYS A 385 15.37 -0.49 18.87
N GLY A 386 15.00 0.24 19.91
CA GLY A 386 15.05 1.71 19.88
C GLY A 386 16.35 2.23 20.44
N ILE A 387 16.95 3.18 19.74
CA ILE A 387 18.20 3.84 20.14
C ILE A 387 17.86 4.86 21.22
N PRO A 388 18.31 4.69 22.48
CA PRO A 388 17.92 5.54 23.60
C PRO A 388 18.34 7.00 23.39
N ASN A 389 17.46 7.95 23.74
CA ASN A 389 17.72 9.40 23.69
C ASN A 389 18.61 9.87 24.85
N THR A 390 19.62 9.07 25.20
CA THR A 390 20.50 9.33 26.33
C THR A 390 21.68 10.11 25.81
N ASN A 391 21.60 11.44 25.89
CA ASN A 391 22.67 12.40 25.62
C ASN A 391 24.02 11.76 25.27
N ASN A 392 24.21 11.41 23.99
CA ASN A 392 25.52 11.07 23.49
C ASN A 392 25.62 11.37 21.98
N ARG A 393 26.02 12.61 21.69
CA ARG A 393 27.11 12.99 20.75
C ARG A 393 27.09 12.47 19.30
N ASN A 394 26.00 11.92 18.78
CA ASN A 394 25.94 11.58 17.35
C ASN A 394 25.58 12.79 16.51
N CYS A 395 26.60 13.60 16.28
CA CYS A 395 26.63 14.52 15.17
C CYS A 395 26.92 13.73 13.90
N TRP A 396 25.84 13.42 13.17
CA TRP A 396 25.87 12.67 11.92
C TRP A 396 26.84 13.30 10.90
N ALA A 397 26.95 14.64 10.88
CA ALA A 397 27.83 15.39 9.99
C ALA A 397 29.32 15.09 10.16
N ARG A 398 29.77 14.63 11.34
CA ARG A 398 31.18 14.24 11.56
C ARG A 398 31.61 13.06 10.71
N ASN A 399 30.68 12.14 10.41
CA ASN A 399 30.96 10.98 9.56
C ASN A 399 31.11 11.38 8.08
N LEU A 400 30.68 12.60 7.72
CA LEU A 400 30.82 13.20 6.40
C LEU A 400 31.99 14.21 6.35
N GLY A 401 32.76 14.34 7.44
CA GLY A 401 33.90 15.25 7.54
C GLY A 401 33.56 16.67 8.01
N TYR A 402 32.33 16.91 8.49
CA TYR A 402 31.86 18.24 8.91
C TYR A 402 31.68 18.35 10.43
N ASN A 403 31.74 19.59 10.94
CA ASN A 403 31.49 19.88 12.34
C ASN A 403 29.99 19.86 12.68
N CYS A 404 29.69 19.93 13.97
CA CYS A 404 28.32 20.02 14.50
C CYS A 404 28.04 21.46 14.83
N CYS A 405 26.81 21.91 14.60
CA CYS A 405 26.46 23.27 14.96
C CYS A 405 26.50 23.43 16.48
N SER A 406 27.06 24.54 16.98
CA SER A 406 27.08 24.81 18.42
C SER A 406 25.66 24.86 19.01
N THR A 407 25.53 24.42 20.25
CA THR A 407 24.24 24.40 20.96
C THR A 407 24.01 25.68 21.78
N GLN A 408 24.91 26.67 21.70
CA GLN A 408 24.85 27.91 22.49
C GLN A 408 23.83 28.94 21.97
N SER A 409 23.38 28.78 20.73
CA SER A 409 22.35 29.61 20.09
C SER A 409 21.37 28.72 19.33
N CYS A 410 20.14 29.21 19.13
CA CYS A 410 19.19 28.51 18.27
C CYS A 410 19.65 28.53 16.80
N ARG A 411 19.20 27.56 16.00
CA ARG A 411 19.66 27.30 14.62
C ARG A 411 18.53 27.44 13.61
N ASN A 412 18.87 27.90 12.41
CA ASN A 412 17.92 27.98 11.29
C ASN A 412 18.44 27.07 10.20
N ALA A 413 17.72 25.99 9.88
CA ALA A 413 18.12 25.07 8.82
C ALA A 413 18.23 25.81 7.48
N GLN A 414 19.45 25.93 6.95
CA GLN A 414 19.74 26.56 5.65
C GLN A 414 19.56 25.57 4.51
N PHE A 415 19.75 24.28 4.81
CA PHE A 415 19.69 23.21 3.83
C PHE A 415 19.28 21.89 4.51
N SER A 416 18.67 20.97 3.78
CA SER A 416 18.28 19.66 4.31
C SER A 416 18.35 18.62 3.19
N ASP A 417 18.97 17.49 3.48
CA ASP A 417 19.13 16.37 2.55
C ASP A 417 18.80 15.02 3.24
N THR A 418 19.26 13.92 2.67
CA THR A 418 19.06 12.57 3.21
C THR A 418 19.89 12.28 4.46
N ASP A 419 20.95 13.06 4.74
CA ASP A 419 21.83 12.88 5.89
C ASP A 419 21.38 13.69 7.10
N GLY A 420 20.81 14.89 6.88
CA GLY A 420 20.16 15.67 7.94
C GLY A 420 19.96 17.15 7.60
N GLN A 421 19.71 17.96 8.64
CA GLN A 421 19.53 19.41 8.50
C GLN A 421 20.85 20.15 8.72
N TRP A 422 21.21 21.04 7.82
CA TRP A 422 22.46 21.78 7.84
C TRP A 422 22.24 23.26 8.19
N ASP A 423 23.18 23.85 8.93
CA ASP A 423 23.31 25.29 9.18
C ASP A 423 24.73 25.76 8.81
N ILE A 424 24.97 27.07 8.80
CA ILE A 424 26.29 27.67 8.58
C ILE A 424 26.73 28.38 9.85
N GLU A 425 27.86 27.95 10.42
CA GLU A 425 28.47 28.54 11.61
C GLU A 425 29.91 28.98 11.30
N ASN A 426 30.23 30.24 11.60
CA ASN A 426 31.55 30.83 11.32
C ASN A 426 32.01 30.70 9.86
N GLY A 427 31.08 30.64 8.91
CA GLY A 427 31.37 30.49 7.48
C GLY A 427 31.59 29.04 7.02
N GLU A 428 31.41 28.05 7.89
CA GLU A 428 31.54 26.62 7.58
C GLU A 428 30.21 25.87 7.76
N TRP A 429 30.01 24.81 6.98
CA TRP A 429 28.85 23.94 7.11
C TRP A 429 28.92 23.10 8.37
N CYS A 430 27.81 23.04 9.10
CA CYS A 430 27.67 22.23 10.29
C CYS A 430 26.36 21.44 10.29
N GLY A 431 26.38 20.24 10.84
CA GLY A 431 25.17 19.43 11.02
C GLY A 431 24.37 19.89 12.24
N ILE A 432 23.10 20.23 12.04
CA ILE A 432 22.13 20.43 13.12
C ILE A 432 21.81 19.06 13.70
N SER A 433 22.11 18.89 14.97
CA SER A 433 21.81 17.68 15.72
C SER A 433 20.55 17.88 16.56
N THR A 434 20.04 16.78 17.12
CA THR A 434 18.95 16.83 18.11
C THR A 434 19.33 17.57 19.41
N SER A 435 20.60 17.94 19.59
CA SER A 435 21.06 18.78 20.71
C SER A 435 20.91 20.29 20.43
N ASN A 436 20.58 20.68 19.20
CA ASN A 436 20.37 22.07 18.81
C ASN A 436 18.90 22.45 18.97
N VAL A 437 18.64 23.67 19.47
CA VAL A 437 17.31 24.27 19.47
C VAL A 437 17.10 24.94 18.11
N LEU A 438 16.00 24.66 17.41
CA LEU A 438 15.67 25.40 16.18
C LEU A 438 15.02 26.73 16.53
N CYS A 439 15.45 27.79 15.83
CA CYS A 439 14.59 28.95 15.60
C CYS A 439 13.73 28.65 14.34
#